data_AF-A0A498SJW8-F1
#
_entry.id   AF-A0A498SJW8-F1
#
_cell.length_a   1.000
_cell.length_b   1.000
_cell.length_c   1.000
_cell.angle_alpha   90.00
_cell.angle_beta   90.00
_cell.angle_gamma   90.00
#
_symmetry.space_group_name_H-M   'P 1'
#
loop_
_entity.id
_entity.type
_entity.pdbx_description
1 polymer ?
#
loop_
_entity_poly.entity_id
_entity_poly.type
_entity_poly.pdbx_seq_one_letter_code
_entity_poly.pdbx_strand_id
1 'polypeptide(L)'
;MSLLLYHLFSVARSQLTRTRLNQATKAFSTSQVQNAQPATNYDEEADDRDRFKYDKFYDTVVMFGSPVVLSILAYVTYLGHKMERHFDQEKYVHYPYLTVRNKPLPWGDGNHSLFHNPEKNYVPGVGFEKKQEKHH
;
A
#
# COMPACT_ATOMS: atom_id res chain seq x y z
N MET A 1 29.71 -13.46 23.24
CA MET A 1 28.67 -12.44 23.04
C MET A 1 27.87 -12.34 24.33
N SER A 2 27.66 -11.12 24.79
CA SER A 2 27.67 -10.74 26.21
C SER A 2 26.44 -11.20 27.01
N LEU A 3 26.67 -11.67 28.24
CA LEU A 3 25.65 -11.95 29.27
C LEU A 3 24.73 -10.74 29.57
N LEU A 4 25.15 -9.53 29.16
CA LEU A 4 24.36 -8.30 29.24
C LEU A 4 23.18 -8.24 28.26
N LEU A 5 23.22 -8.97 27.13
CA LEU A 5 22.12 -8.98 26.15
C LEU A 5 20.91 -9.79 26.64
N TYR A 6 21.12 -10.86 27.42
CA TYR A 6 20.03 -11.70 27.93
C TYR A 6 19.25 -11.01 29.07
N HIS A 7 19.90 -10.20 29.89
CA HIS A 7 19.21 -9.40 30.92
C HIS A 7 18.36 -8.28 30.32
N LEU A 8 18.81 -7.64 29.23
CA LEU A 8 18.03 -6.61 28.53
C LEU A 8 16.76 -7.19 27.87
N PHE A 9 16.82 -8.40 27.32
CA PHE A 9 15.63 -9.07 26.76
C PHE A 9 14.68 -9.66 27.82
N SER A 10 15.17 -10.00 29.02
CA SER A 10 14.35 -10.55 30.11
C SER A 10 13.49 -9.47 30.80
N VAL A 11 14.05 -8.29 31.05
CA VAL A 11 13.32 -7.18 31.70
C VAL A 11 12.25 -6.57 30.78
N ALA A 12 12.44 -6.64 29.46
CA ALA A 12 11.46 -6.14 28.49
C ALA A 12 10.17 -7.00 28.41
N ARG A 13 10.21 -8.28 28.82
CA ARG A 13 9.02 -9.16 28.81
C ARG A 13 8.15 -9.05 30.06
N SER A 14 8.67 -8.52 31.18
CA SER A 14 7.93 -8.44 32.45
C SER A 14 7.15 -7.14 32.66
N GLN A 15 7.41 -6.10 31.85
CA GLN A 15 6.79 -4.78 32.01
C GLN A 15 5.61 -4.50 31.06
N LEU A 16 5.31 -5.38 30.10
CA LEU A 16 4.21 -5.16 29.15
C LEU A 16 2.86 -5.76 29.57
N THR A 17 2.77 -6.47 30.71
CA THR A 17 1.54 -7.19 31.12
C THR A 17 0.70 -6.49 32.18
N ARG A 18 0.95 -5.19 32.47
CA ARG A 18 0.15 -4.45 33.46
C ARG A 18 -0.17 -3.01 33.05
N THR A 19 -0.64 -2.80 31.83
CA THR A 19 -1.56 -1.69 31.57
C THR A 19 -2.97 -2.18 31.90
N ARG A 20 -3.40 -2.00 33.15
CA ARG A 20 -4.83 -2.04 33.47
C ARG A 20 -5.47 -0.84 32.77
N LEU A 21 -6.00 -1.08 31.57
CA LEU A 21 -6.97 -0.18 30.95
C LEU A 21 -8.15 -0.09 31.93
N ASN A 22 -8.25 1.04 32.62
CA ASN A 22 -9.48 1.41 33.28
C ASN A 22 -10.55 1.38 32.18
N GLN A 23 -11.45 0.40 32.25
CA GLN A 23 -12.72 0.47 31.57
C GLN A 23 -13.48 1.62 32.24
N ALA A 24 -13.15 2.85 31.85
CA ALA A 24 -14.04 3.98 31.97
C ALA A 24 -15.20 3.63 31.05
N THR A 25 -16.12 2.89 31.65
CA THR A 25 -17.42 2.54 31.11
C THR A 25 -17.99 3.80 30.51
N LYS A 26 -18.32 3.70 29.22
CA LYS A 26 -19.15 4.65 28.51
C LYS A 26 -20.50 4.72 29.23
N ALA A 27 -20.58 5.49 30.31
CA ALA A 27 -21.84 5.95 30.86
C ALA A 27 -22.23 7.25 30.14
N PHE A 28 -22.21 7.23 28.80
CA PHE A 28 -22.96 8.20 28.04
C PHE A 28 -24.40 7.73 28.12
N SER A 29 -25.22 8.44 28.89
CA SER A 29 -26.64 8.15 29.04
C SER A 29 -27.30 8.14 27.66
N THR A 30 -27.64 6.95 27.18
CA THR A 30 -28.38 6.74 25.93
C THR A 30 -29.86 7.08 26.06
N SER A 31 -30.31 7.50 27.26
CA SER A 31 -31.73 7.70 27.57
C SER A 31 -32.41 8.81 26.76
N GLN A 32 -31.64 9.72 26.14
CA GLN A 32 -32.17 10.84 25.35
C GLN A 32 -32.17 10.57 23.83
N VAL A 33 -31.51 9.50 23.35
CA VAL A 33 -31.41 9.19 21.91
C VAL A 33 -32.49 8.20 21.45
N GLN A 34 -33.13 7.47 22.39
CA GLN A 34 -34.20 6.52 22.06
C GLN A 34 -35.45 7.17 21.44
N ASN A 35 -35.73 8.44 21.74
CA ASN A 35 -36.98 9.08 21.31
C ASN A 35 -36.91 9.77 19.94
N ALA A 36 -35.78 9.70 19.23
CA ALA A 36 -35.58 10.41 17.96
C ALA A 36 -35.37 9.51 16.74
N GLN A 37 -35.47 8.18 16.88
CA GLN A 37 -35.31 7.28 15.73
C GLN A 37 -36.62 7.20 14.93
N PRO A 38 -36.62 7.56 13.62
CA PRO A 38 -37.77 7.35 12.77
C PRO A 38 -38.11 5.85 12.72
N ALA A 39 -39.39 5.52 12.91
CA ALA A 39 -39.93 4.16 12.94
C ALA A 39 -39.89 3.48 11.57
N THR A 40 -38.68 3.26 11.09
CA THR A 40 -38.38 2.10 10.28
C THR A 40 -38.33 0.92 11.26
N ASN A 41 -39.10 -0.13 11.01
CA ASN A 41 -39.01 -1.38 11.78
C ASN A 41 -37.65 -2.03 11.48
N TYR A 42 -36.60 -1.52 12.11
CA TYR A 42 -35.26 -2.07 12.09
C TYR A 42 -35.21 -3.17 13.15
N ASP A 43 -35.17 -4.42 12.70
CA ASP A 43 -35.03 -5.58 13.58
C ASP A 43 -33.54 -5.77 13.93
N GLU A 44 -33.09 -5.09 14.99
CA GLU A 44 -31.68 -5.08 15.44
C GLU A 44 -31.12 -6.50 15.66
N GLU A 45 -31.92 -7.41 16.21
CA GLU A 45 -31.50 -8.81 16.42
C GLU A 45 -31.35 -9.60 15.10
N ALA A 46 -32.19 -9.29 14.09
CA ALA A 46 -32.06 -9.89 12.77
C ALA A 46 -30.80 -9.38 12.07
N ASP A 47 -30.52 -8.07 12.17
CA ASP A 47 -29.32 -7.44 11.64
C ASP A 47 -28.04 -8.01 12.29
N ASP A 48 -28.01 -8.17 13.61
CA ASP A 48 -26.86 -8.75 14.33
C ASP A 48 -26.56 -10.20 13.92
N ARG A 49 -27.60 -11.03 13.74
CA ARG A 49 -27.44 -12.42 13.27
C ARG A 49 -26.92 -12.48 11.85
N ASP A 50 -27.41 -11.61 10.98
CA ASP A 50 -27.00 -11.57 9.59
C ASP A 50 -25.58 -11.00 9.46
N ARG A 51 -25.27 -9.94 10.19
CA ARG A 51 -23.90 -9.40 10.33
C ARG A 51 -22.91 -10.46 10.77
N PHE A 52 -23.21 -11.27 11.79
CA PHE A 52 -22.33 -12.35 12.23
C PHE A 52 -22.06 -13.39 11.13
N LYS A 53 -23.07 -13.73 10.31
CA LYS A 53 -22.91 -14.67 9.18
C LYS A 53 -22.02 -14.05 8.09
N TYR A 54 -22.26 -12.80 7.74
CA TYR A 54 -21.49 -12.09 6.70
C TYR A 54 -20.04 -11.87 7.15
N ASP A 55 -19.80 -11.44 8.39
CA ASP A 55 -18.47 -11.23 8.94
C ASP A 55 -17.64 -12.52 8.84
N LYS A 56 -18.19 -13.67 9.28
CA LYS A 56 -17.51 -14.96 9.18
C LYS A 56 -17.25 -15.40 7.73
N PHE A 57 -18.19 -15.13 6.83
CA PHE A 57 -18.04 -15.41 5.41
C PHE A 57 -16.92 -14.58 4.78
N TYR A 58 -16.95 -13.25 4.97
CA TYR A 58 -15.96 -12.34 4.42
C TYR A 58 -14.58 -12.56 5.02
N ASP A 59 -14.47 -12.80 6.34
CA ASP A 59 -13.20 -13.12 6.98
C ASP A 59 -12.58 -14.39 6.39
N THR A 60 -13.39 -15.42 6.13
CA THR A 60 -12.92 -16.65 5.49
C THR A 60 -12.46 -16.40 4.04
N VAL A 61 -13.26 -15.68 3.26
CA VAL A 61 -12.95 -15.39 1.86
C VAL A 61 -11.73 -14.47 1.74
N VAL A 62 -11.57 -13.49 2.62
CA VAL A 62 -10.39 -12.61 2.61
C VAL A 62 -9.16 -13.36 3.11
N MET A 63 -9.25 -14.11 4.21
CA MET A 63 -8.13 -14.83 4.80
C MET A 63 -7.54 -15.88 3.84
N PHE A 64 -8.37 -16.56 3.04
CA PHE A 64 -7.89 -17.58 2.10
C PHE A 64 -7.87 -17.13 0.65
N GLY A 65 -8.90 -16.41 0.20
CA GLY A 65 -9.00 -15.94 -1.18
C GLY A 65 -8.01 -14.83 -1.51
N SER A 66 -7.82 -13.86 -0.61
CA SER A 66 -6.87 -12.76 -0.84
C SER A 66 -5.43 -13.23 -1.06
N PRO A 67 -4.81 -14.08 -0.20
CA PRO A 67 -3.44 -14.53 -0.44
C PRO A 67 -3.31 -15.36 -1.71
N VAL A 68 -4.32 -16.15 -2.09
CA VAL A 68 -4.30 -16.89 -3.35
C VAL A 68 -4.27 -15.93 -4.54
N VAL A 69 -5.18 -14.95 -4.59
CA VAL A 69 -5.24 -13.97 -5.69
C VAL A 69 -3.98 -13.10 -5.73
N LEU A 70 -3.50 -12.63 -4.58
CA LEU A 70 -2.28 -11.83 -4.50
C LEU A 70 -1.04 -12.64 -4.91
N SER A 71 -0.96 -13.92 -4.55
CA SER A 71 0.17 -14.77 -4.95
C SER A 71 0.21 -14.99 -6.47
N ILE A 72 -0.95 -15.20 -7.11
CA ILE A 72 -1.07 -15.32 -8.56
C ILE A 72 -0.67 -14.01 -9.23
N LEU A 73 -1.21 -12.87 -8.76
CA LEU A 73 -0.89 -11.56 -9.33
C LEU A 73 0.60 -11.25 -9.20
N ALA A 74 1.18 -11.48 -8.01
CA ALA A 74 2.60 -11.28 -7.77
C ALA A 74 3.47 -12.15 -8.69
N TYR A 75 3.07 -13.41 -8.93
CA TYR A 75 3.77 -14.30 -9.84
C TYR A 75 3.71 -13.82 -11.30
N VAL A 76 2.53 -13.42 -11.78
CA VAL A 76 2.37 -12.88 -13.14
C VAL A 76 3.16 -11.59 -13.34
N THR A 77 3.10 -10.66 -12.38
CA THR A 77 3.91 -9.43 -12.42
C THR A 77 5.41 -9.73 -12.38
N TYR A 78 5.85 -10.71 -11.58
CA TYR A 78 7.24 -11.14 -11.55
C TYR A 78 7.72 -11.70 -12.90
N LEU A 79 6.91 -12.55 -13.54
CA LEU A 79 7.19 -13.06 -14.89
C LEU A 79 7.27 -11.91 -15.91
N GLY A 80 6.30 -10.99 -15.89
CA GLY A 80 6.29 -9.81 -16.76
C GLY A 80 7.55 -8.96 -16.59
N HIS A 81 7.93 -8.67 -15.34
CA HIS A 81 9.15 -7.91 -15.05
C HIS A 81 10.43 -8.64 -15.51
N LYS A 82 10.48 -9.97 -15.41
CA LYS A 82 11.61 -10.76 -15.95
C LYS A 82 11.67 -10.68 -17.47
N MET A 83 10.53 -10.72 -18.16
CA MET A 83 10.45 -10.57 -19.62
C MET A 83 10.85 -9.17 -20.08
N GLU A 84 10.49 -8.13 -19.31
CA GLU A 84 10.84 -6.74 -19.65
C GLU A 84 12.35 -6.49 -19.72
N ARG A 85 13.16 -7.29 -19.01
CA ARG A 85 14.63 -7.19 -19.09
C ARG A 85 15.20 -7.59 -20.46
N HIS A 86 14.39 -8.18 -21.34
CA HIS A 86 14.78 -8.55 -22.70
C HIS A 86 14.39 -7.52 -23.76
N PHE A 87 13.62 -6.48 -23.42
CA PHE A 87 13.33 -5.41 -24.38
C PHE A 87 14.51 -4.46 -24.46
N ASP A 88 15.04 -4.33 -25.68
CA ASP A 88 16.08 -3.37 -26.01
C ASP A 88 15.53 -1.96 -26.02
N GLN A 89 16.36 -1.02 -25.57
CA GLN A 89 16.10 0.41 -25.65
C GLN A 89 15.75 0.79 -27.09
N GLU A 90 14.56 1.33 -27.27
CA GLU A 90 14.11 1.79 -28.57
C GLU A 90 14.99 2.94 -29.09
N LYS A 91 15.10 3.05 -30.42
CA LYS A 91 15.83 4.15 -31.03
C LYS A 91 15.14 5.47 -30.71
N TYR A 92 15.91 6.45 -30.25
CA TYR A 92 15.39 7.79 -30.01
C TYR A 92 14.80 8.41 -31.28
N VAL A 93 13.51 8.74 -31.25
CA VAL A 93 12.81 9.52 -32.27
C VAL A 93 12.21 10.74 -31.58
N HIS A 94 12.65 11.93 -32.01
CA HIS A 94 12.15 13.18 -31.43
C HIS A 94 10.74 13.48 -31.96
N TYR A 95 9.73 13.20 -31.14
CA TYR A 95 8.37 13.63 -31.38
C TYR A 95 8.12 14.97 -30.69
N PRO A 96 7.66 16.01 -31.41
CA PRO A 96 7.54 17.37 -30.88
C PRO A 96 6.51 17.50 -29.75
N TYR A 97 5.69 16.47 -29.50
CA TYR A 97 4.63 16.49 -28.48
C TYR A 97 4.94 15.66 -27.22
N LEU A 98 5.98 14.81 -27.20
CA LEU A 98 6.21 13.87 -26.09
C LEU A 98 7.01 14.46 -24.91
N THR A 99 7.77 15.54 -25.13
CA THR A 99 8.63 16.14 -24.10
C THR A 99 8.65 17.68 -24.17
N VAL A 100 7.49 18.28 -24.41
CA VAL A 100 7.35 19.75 -24.48
C VAL A 100 7.64 20.38 -23.12
N ARG A 101 8.58 21.34 -23.08
CA ARG A 101 8.87 22.15 -21.90
C ARG A 101 8.72 23.63 -22.22
N ASN A 102 7.69 24.26 -21.66
CA ASN A 102 7.45 25.70 -21.80
C ASN A 102 8.18 26.52 -20.73
N LYS A 103 8.47 25.91 -19.58
CA LYS A 103 9.19 26.51 -18.44
C LYS A 103 10.11 25.45 -17.84
N PRO A 104 11.27 25.85 -17.28
CA PRO A 104 12.12 24.92 -16.54
C PRO A 104 11.38 24.40 -15.30
N LEU A 105 11.62 23.14 -14.97
CA LEU A 105 11.10 22.50 -13.77
C LEU A 105 11.76 23.12 -12.52
N PRO A 106 11.06 23.19 -11.37
CA PRO A 106 11.54 23.92 -10.19
C PRO A 106 12.60 23.15 -9.36
N TRP A 107 13.23 22.11 -9.92
CA TRP A 107 14.25 21.30 -9.25
C TRP A 107 15.34 20.87 -10.24
N GLY A 108 16.47 20.41 -9.68
CA GLY A 108 17.58 19.88 -10.48
C GLY A 108 18.10 20.89 -11.49
N ASP A 109 18.21 20.47 -12.74
CA ASP A 109 18.62 21.27 -13.90
C ASP A 109 17.45 21.93 -14.64
N GLY A 110 16.22 21.74 -14.15
CA GLY A 110 15.00 22.22 -14.80
C GLY A 110 14.57 21.44 -16.06
N ASN A 111 15.36 20.46 -16.50
CA ASN A 111 15.10 19.66 -17.70
C ASN A 111 14.86 18.17 -17.41
N HIS A 112 15.01 17.73 -16.16
CA HIS A 112 14.68 16.37 -15.74
C HIS A 112 13.36 16.28 -14.96
N SER A 113 12.52 15.29 -15.31
CA SER A 113 11.33 14.99 -14.52
C SER A 113 11.74 14.49 -13.12
N LEU A 114 10.81 14.55 -12.16
CA LEU A 114 11.07 14.14 -10.79
C LEU A 114 11.50 12.66 -10.69
N PHE A 115 10.89 11.80 -11.51
CA PHE A 115 11.22 10.38 -11.64
C PHE A 115 11.89 10.14 -12.99
N HIS A 116 13.07 10.71 -13.18
CA HIS A 116 13.85 10.52 -14.39
C HIS A 116 14.67 9.23 -14.33
N ASN A 117 14.54 8.38 -15.35
CA ASN A 117 15.41 7.24 -15.58
C ASN A 117 16.31 7.54 -16.79
N PRO A 118 17.62 7.76 -16.61
CA PRO A 118 18.57 8.08 -17.69
C PRO A 118 18.59 7.08 -18.86
N GLU A 119 18.21 5.82 -18.62
CA GLU A 119 18.20 4.76 -19.62
C GLU A 119 16.89 4.67 -20.40
N LYS A 120 15.76 4.99 -19.76
CA LYS A 120 14.41 4.78 -20.32
C LYS A 120 13.67 6.07 -20.68
N ASN A 121 14.02 7.19 -20.07
CA ASN A 121 13.38 8.47 -20.30
C ASN A 121 14.37 9.36 -21.03
N TYR A 122 13.95 9.94 -22.15
CA TYR A 122 14.79 10.86 -22.90
C TYR A 122 14.49 12.32 -22.56
N VAL A 123 15.45 13.18 -22.88
CA VAL A 123 15.41 14.61 -22.61
C VAL A 123 15.40 15.37 -23.94
N PRO A 124 14.56 16.40 -24.11
CA PRO A 124 14.57 17.31 -25.25
C PRO A 124 15.98 17.80 -25.55
N GLY A 125 16.39 17.70 -26.81
CA GLY A 125 17.70 18.17 -27.28
C GLY A 125 18.86 17.20 -27.04
N VAL A 126 18.79 16.30 -26.06
CA VAL A 126 19.87 15.36 -25.72
C VAL A 126 19.55 13.92 -26.16
N GLY A 127 18.29 13.50 -26.07
CA GLY A 127 17.88 12.11 -26.26
C GLY A 127 18.04 11.30 -24.98
N PHE A 128 18.38 10.01 -25.09
CA PHE A 128 18.68 9.17 -23.94
C PHE A 128 20.09 9.45 -23.42
N GLU A 129 20.22 9.60 -22.11
CA GLU A 129 21.50 9.96 -21.48
C GLU A 129 22.43 8.76 -21.31
N LYS A 130 21.86 7.57 -21.12
CA LYS A 130 22.60 6.31 -21.02
C LYS A 130 22.05 5.28 -21.99
N LYS A 131 22.95 4.44 -22.49
CA LYS A 131 22.56 3.21 -23.18
C LYS A 131 22.18 2.19 -22.13
N GLN A 132 21.08 1.48 -22.34
CA GLN A 132 20.64 0.41 -21.48
C GLN A 132 21.72 -0.69 -21.44
N GLU A 133 22.29 -0.93 -20.26
CA GLU A 133 23.23 -2.02 -20.06
C GLU A 133 22.46 -3.35 -20.02
N LYS A 134 22.73 -4.23 -20.98
CA LYS A 134 22.15 -5.59 -21.00
C LYS A 134 22.86 -6.45 -19.96
N HIS A 135 22.28 -6.57 -18.77
CA HIS A 135 22.71 -7.58 -17.80
C HIS A 135 22.21 -8.96 -18.27
N HIS A 136 23.09 -9.71 -18.92
CA HIS A 136 22.89 -11.11 -19.31
C HIS A 136 22.84 -12.03 -18.08
#